data_AF-A0A5P9HCE4-F1
#
_entry.id   AF-A0A5P9HCE4-F1
#
_cell.length_a   1.000
_cell.length_b   1.000
_cell.length_c   1.000
_cell.angle_alpha   90.00
_cell.angle_beta   90.00
_cell.angle_gamma   90.00
#
_symmetry.space_group_name_H-M   'P 1'
#
loop_
_entity.id
_entity.type
_entity.pdbx_description
1 polymer ?
#
loop_
_entity_poly.entity_id
_entity_poly.type
_entity_poly.pdbx_seq_one_letter_code
_entity_poly.pdbx_strand_id
1 'polypeptide(L)'
;MPLQLIFRDTNPHVAKAVATAFEGVTQLDAACASIFDAAPADAIISPANSHGWMDGGIDLLYVRRWGWHLQDANRRACAQQPEGHLPVGRAIVLETGGSDVPWLISAPTMFRPMPVPHTDNAYLAFRAALVVARERRLGRVLCPGLATLTGGMPPPVSAAQMRRAWDDVMR
;
A
#
# COMPACT_ATOMS: atom_id res chain seq x y z
N MET A 1 1.53 -1.82 -20.61
CA MET A 1 2.80 -1.27 -20.12
C MET A 1 3.22 -2.08 -18.90
N PRO A 2 4.52 -2.29 -18.65
CA PRO A 2 4.96 -2.93 -17.39
C PRO A 2 4.57 -2.03 -16.22
N LEU A 3 4.23 -2.63 -15.08
CA LEU A 3 3.89 -1.90 -13.86
C LEU A 3 5.15 -1.21 -13.31
N GLN A 4 5.04 0.09 -13.06
CA GLN A 4 6.02 0.92 -12.37
C GLN A 4 5.54 1.17 -10.94
N LEU A 5 6.43 0.92 -9.98
CA LEU A 5 6.19 1.20 -8.57
C LEU A 5 6.82 2.54 -8.20
N ILE A 6 6.01 3.47 -7.72
CA ILE A 6 6.46 4.79 -7.25
C ILE A 6 6.40 4.77 -5.73
N PHE A 7 7.54 4.47 -5.11
CA PHE A 7 7.67 4.39 -3.67
C PHE A 7 7.99 5.76 -3.06
N ARG A 8 7.21 6.16 -2.05
CA ARG A 8 7.46 7.38 -1.27
C ARG A 8 7.18 7.12 0.21
N ASP A 9 8.11 7.52 1.06
CA ASP A 9 7.90 7.52 2.51
C ASP A 9 8.62 8.74 3.10
N THR A 10 8.03 9.40 4.10
CA THR A 10 8.63 10.56 4.76
C THR A 10 9.70 10.16 5.77
N ASN A 11 9.77 8.87 6.14
CA ASN A 11 10.81 8.34 7.00
C ASN A 11 12.04 7.93 6.17
N PRO A 12 13.21 8.58 6.38
CA PRO A 12 14.41 8.28 5.60
C PRO A 12 14.93 6.85 5.81
N HIS A 13 14.67 6.24 6.97
CA HIS A 13 15.06 4.84 7.21
C HIS A 13 14.23 3.86 6.39
N VAL A 14 12.94 4.14 6.21
CA VAL A 14 12.04 3.31 5.39
C VAL A 14 12.37 3.46 3.91
N ALA A 15 12.49 4.70 3.43
CA ALA A 15 12.86 4.99 2.06
C ALA A 15 14.22 4.35 1.68
N LYS A 16 15.23 4.48 2.54
CA LYS A 16 16.55 3.86 2.33
C LYS A 16 16.47 2.34 2.30
N ALA A 17 15.72 1.73 3.21
CA ALA A 17 15.60 0.27 3.28
C ALA A 17 14.95 -0.29 2.01
N VAL A 18 13.89 0.35 1.51
CA VAL A 18 13.22 -0.07 0.26
C VAL A 18 14.15 0.13 -0.94
N ALA A 19 14.80 1.29 -1.06
CA ALA A 19 15.75 1.53 -2.15
C ALA A 19 16.88 0.48 -2.19
N THR A 20 17.41 0.09 -1.02
CA THR A 20 18.45 -0.94 -0.90
C THR A 20 17.91 -2.32 -1.27
N ALA A 21 16.75 -2.72 -0.74
CA ALA A 21 16.18 -4.05 -0.99
C ALA A 21 15.78 -4.25 -2.46
N PHE A 22 15.44 -3.17 -3.17
CA PHE A 22 15.04 -3.17 -4.57
C PHE A 22 16.16 -2.79 -5.53
N GLU A 23 17.42 -2.82 -5.09
CA GLU A 23 18.57 -2.69 -6.00
C GLU A 23 18.42 -3.66 -7.19
N GLY A 24 18.63 -3.12 -8.40
CA GLY A 24 18.47 -3.83 -9.67
C GLY A 24 17.05 -3.84 -10.26
N VAL A 25 16.03 -3.36 -9.53
CA VAL A 25 14.65 -3.26 -10.05
C VAL A 25 14.47 -1.94 -10.80
N THR A 26 14.47 -1.98 -12.13
CA THR A 26 14.37 -0.77 -12.98
C THR A 26 13.00 -0.12 -12.98
N GLN A 27 11.96 -0.85 -12.58
CA GLN A 27 10.59 -0.35 -12.47
C GLN A 27 10.31 0.37 -11.14
N LEU A 28 11.29 0.46 -10.24
CA LEU A 28 11.15 1.21 -9.00
C LEU A 28 11.61 2.66 -9.17
N ASP A 29 10.74 3.60 -8.82
CA ASP A 29 11.08 4.98 -8.50
C ASP A 29 10.89 5.18 -6.99
N ALA A 30 11.97 5.26 -6.22
CA ALA A 30 11.92 5.43 -4.77
C ALA A 30 12.53 6.76 -4.32
N ALA A 31 11.83 7.48 -3.44
CA ALA A 31 12.34 8.71 -2.82
C ALA A 31 11.85 8.87 -1.37
N CYS A 32 12.66 9.54 -0.55
CA CYS A 32 12.25 10.02 0.76
C CYS A 32 11.50 11.35 0.58
N ALA A 33 10.18 11.30 0.41
CA ALA A 33 9.32 12.46 0.18
C ALA A 33 7.87 12.15 0.57
N SER A 34 6.98 13.16 0.51
CA SER A 34 5.55 12.91 0.65
C SER A 34 5.05 12.05 -0.50
N ILE A 35 4.07 11.20 -0.22
CA ILE A 35 3.41 10.35 -1.22
C ILE A 35 2.78 11.17 -2.36
N PHE A 36 2.38 12.41 -2.07
CA PHE A 36 1.77 13.33 -3.04
C PHE A 36 2.76 14.29 -3.72
N ASP A 37 4.05 14.21 -3.41
CA ASP A 37 5.09 14.93 -4.16
C ASP A 37 5.44 14.21 -5.48
N ALA A 38 4.93 12.99 -5.66
CA ALA A 38 5.08 12.22 -6.88
C ALA A 38 4.14 12.73 -8.00
N ALA A 39 4.52 12.46 -9.25
CA ALA A 39 3.64 12.70 -10.39
C ALA A 39 2.37 11.83 -10.33
N PRO A 40 1.29 12.22 -11.04
CA PRO A 40 0.06 11.43 -11.14
C PRO A 40 0.30 9.96 -11.46
N ALA A 41 -0.57 9.11 -10.93
CA ALA A 41 -0.46 7.65 -11.02
C ALA A 41 -1.84 7.02 -11.20
N ASP A 42 -1.90 5.79 -11.69
CA ASP A 42 -3.17 5.11 -11.90
C ASP A 42 -3.81 4.70 -10.57
N ALA A 43 -2.99 4.34 -9.58
CA ALA A 43 -3.47 3.95 -8.27
C ALA A 43 -2.49 4.25 -7.13
N ILE A 44 -3.01 4.16 -5.90
CA ILE A 44 -2.25 4.24 -4.66
C ILE A 44 -2.56 3.07 -3.73
N ILE A 45 -1.54 2.54 -3.07
CA ILE A 45 -1.70 1.45 -2.09
C ILE A 45 -1.97 2.03 -0.71
N SER A 46 -3.04 1.57 -0.07
CA SER A 46 -3.37 1.83 1.33
C SER A 46 -3.02 0.62 2.18
N PRO A 47 -1.97 0.70 3.04
CA PRO A 47 -1.60 -0.36 3.99
C PRO A 47 -2.55 -0.38 5.20
N ALA A 48 -3.83 -0.65 4.92
CA ALA A 48 -4.94 -0.47 5.83
C ALA A 48 -4.98 -1.46 7.01
N ASN A 49 -6.03 -1.34 7.83
CA ASN A 49 -6.54 -2.42 8.67
C ASN A 49 -7.70 -3.15 7.98
N SER A 50 -8.03 -4.36 8.43
CA SER A 50 -9.08 -5.21 7.84
C SER A 50 -10.50 -4.62 7.87
N HIS A 51 -10.73 -3.54 8.61
CA HIS A 51 -12.06 -2.92 8.75
C HIS A 51 -12.21 -1.64 7.91
N GLY A 52 -11.16 -1.24 7.18
CA GLY A 52 -11.20 -0.08 6.28
C GLY A 52 -11.20 1.28 6.98
N TRP A 53 -10.87 1.35 8.27
CA TRP A 53 -10.66 2.64 8.95
C TRP A 53 -9.43 3.35 8.39
N MET A 54 -9.53 4.65 8.17
CA MET A 54 -8.53 5.49 7.52
C MET A 54 -8.22 6.75 8.35
N ASP A 55 -8.29 6.63 9.67
CA ASP A 55 -8.20 7.74 10.64
C ASP A 55 -6.79 7.99 11.20
N GLY A 56 -5.77 7.27 10.70
CA GLY A 56 -4.38 7.41 11.12
C GLY A 56 -3.35 7.22 10.00
N GLY A 57 -2.11 7.63 10.29
CA GLY A 57 -0.96 7.43 9.42
C GLY A 57 -1.17 7.95 7.99
N ILE A 58 -0.78 7.14 7.01
CA ILE A 58 -0.91 7.48 5.59
C ILE A 58 -2.37 7.52 5.12
N ASP A 59 -3.25 6.70 5.71
CA ASP A 59 -4.65 6.65 5.31
C ASP A 59 -5.40 7.94 5.67
N LEU A 60 -5.06 8.57 6.81
CA LEU A 60 -5.59 9.89 7.15
C LEU A 60 -5.15 10.96 6.16
N LEU A 61 -3.95 10.83 5.59
CA LEU A 61 -3.47 11.74 4.55
C LEU A 61 -4.29 11.58 3.26
N TYR A 62 -4.69 10.36 2.91
CA TYR A 62 -5.58 10.09 1.75
C TYR A 62 -6.97 10.67 1.97
N VAL A 63 -7.54 10.48 3.17
CA VAL A 63 -8.82 11.09 3.54
C VAL A 63 -8.75 12.61 3.51
N ARG A 64 -7.66 13.23 3.96
CA ARG A 64 -7.48 14.69 3.87
C ARG A 64 -7.38 15.19 2.43
N ARG A 65 -6.85 14.36 1.51
CA ARG A 65 -6.72 14.69 0.09
C ARG A 65 -8.04 14.60 -0.66
N TRP A 66 -8.79 13.51 -0.46
CA TRP A 66 -9.96 13.20 -1.27
C TRP A 66 -11.29 13.33 -0.52
N GLY A 67 -11.31 13.16 0.80
CA GLY A 67 -12.51 13.30 1.63
C GLY A 67 -12.88 12.02 2.38
N TRP A 68 -13.77 12.16 3.37
CA TRP A 68 -14.21 11.05 4.23
C TRP A 68 -15.06 10.01 3.50
N HIS A 69 -15.63 10.33 2.34
CA HIS A 69 -16.35 9.36 1.52
C HIS A 69 -15.47 8.18 1.11
N LEU A 70 -14.16 8.40 0.97
CA LEU A 70 -13.20 7.33 0.66
C LEU A 70 -13.12 6.30 1.79
N GLN A 71 -13.11 6.76 3.04
CA GLN A 71 -13.20 5.87 4.20
C GLN A 71 -14.53 5.12 4.22
N ASP A 72 -15.65 5.82 4.01
CA ASP A 72 -16.97 5.19 4.07
C ASP A 72 -17.10 4.10 2.99
N ALA A 73 -16.61 4.37 1.78
CA ALA A 73 -16.53 3.38 0.71
C ALA A 73 -15.64 2.18 1.09
N ASN A 74 -14.46 2.44 1.68
CA ASN A 74 -13.55 1.38 2.10
C ASN A 74 -14.15 0.50 3.20
N ARG A 75 -14.71 1.11 4.25
CA ARG A 75 -15.37 0.40 5.34
C ARG A 75 -16.53 -0.46 4.83
N ARG A 76 -17.37 0.08 3.95
CA ARG A 76 -18.47 -0.67 3.33
C ARG A 76 -17.95 -1.86 2.54
N ALA A 77 -16.94 -1.66 1.71
CA ALA A 77 -16.38 -2.72 0.88
C ALA A 77 -15.67 -3.82 1.71
N CYS A 78 -14.99 -3.45 2.79
CA CYS A 78 -14.43 -4.39 3.77
C CYS A 78 -15.52 -5.19 4.49
N ALA A 79 -16.60 -4.54 4.94
CA ALA A 79 -17.69 -5.20 5.63
C ALA A 79 -18.50 -6.17 4.72
N GLN A 80 -18.49 -5.93 3.41
CA GLN A 80 -19.14 -6.77 2.40
C GLN A 80 -18.32 -8.00 2.01
N GLN A 81 -17.10 -8.16 2.52
CA GLN A 81 -16.32 -9.38 2.31
C GLN A 81 -17.00 -10.58 2.99
N PRO A 82 -16.80 -11.82 2.51
CA PRO A 82 -17.42 -13.02 3.08
C PRO A 82 -17.19 -13.18 4.59
N GLU A 83 -16.02 -12.77 5.08
CA GLU A 83 -15.61 -12.86 6.48
C GLU A 83 -16.10 -11.65 7.33
N GLY A 84 -16.87 -10.73 6.74
CA GLY A 84 -17.31 -9.47 7.38
C GLY A 84 -16.21 -8.42 7.54
N HIS A 85 -15.03 -8.68 6.96
CA HIS A 85 -13.84 -7.83 6.95
C HIS A 85 -12.90 -8.24 5.82
N LEU A 86 -11.97 -7.38 5.41
CA LEU A 86 -10.96 -7.71 4.42
C LEU A 86 -9.73 -8.37 5.10
N PRO A 87 -9.45 -9.66 4.90
CA PRO A 87 -8.33 -10.32 5.56
C PRO A 87 -6.98 -9.82 5.03
N VAL A 88 -5.94 -9.89 5.88
CA VAL A 88 -4.54 -9.70 5.46
C VAL A 88 -4.21 -10.71 4.36
N GLY A 89 -3.58 -10.25 3.28
CA GLY A 89 -3.30 -11.08 2.10
C GLY A 89 -4.40 -11.06 1.02
N ARG A 90 -5.44 -10.24 1.19
CA ARG A 90 -6.36 -9.83 0.13
C ARG A 90 -6.29 -8.32 -0.08
N ALA A 91 -6.71 -7.87 -1.25
CA ALA A 91 -6.80 -6.45 -1.58
C ALA A 91 -8.06 -6.18 -2.40
N ILE A 92 -8.59 -4.96 -2.25
CA ILE A 92 -9.74 -4.46 -3.03
C ILE A 92 -9.41 -3.11 -3.64
N VAL A 93 -10.10 -2.76 -4.73
CA VAL A 93 -9.93 -1.47 -5.42
C VAL A 93 -11.16 -0.60 -5.22
N LEU A 94 -10.92 0.67 -4.93
CA LEU A 94 -11.94 1.69 -4.69
C LEU A 94 -11.62 2.94 -5.51
N GLU A 95 -12.65 3.71 -5.84
CA GLU A 95 -12.46 5.03 -6.44
C GLU A 95 -12.07 6.04 -5.35
N THR A 96 -11.05 6.86 -5.62
CA THR A 96 -10.68 7.98 -4.75
C THR A 96 -11.59 9.19 -4.97
N GLY A 97 -12.06 9.38 -6.21
CA GLY A 97 -12.68 10.61 -6.71
C GLY A 97 -11.68 11.67 -7.19
N GLY A 98 -10.37 11.41 -7.13
CA GLY A 98 -9.33 12.29 -7.64
C GLY A 98 -8.93 11.97 -9.09
N SER A 99 -8.73 13.00 -9.92
CA SER A 99 -8.24 12.81 -11.30
C SER A 99 -6.75 12.52 -11.38
N ASP A 100 -5.98 12.88 -10.34
CA ASP A 100 -4.54 12.65 -10.23
C ASP A 100 -4.18 11.22 -9.83
N VAL A 101 -5.01 10.60 -9.00
CA VAL A 101 -4.91 9.18 -8.63
C VAL A 101 -6.32 8.60 -8.49
N PRO A 102 -6.90 8.00 -9.55
CA PRO A 102 -8.30 7.62 -9.56
C PRO A 102 -8.63 6.40 -8.68
N TRP A 103 -7.65 5.52 -8.43
CA TRP A 103 -7.87 4.26 -7.72
C TRP A 103 -7.07 4.16 -6.42
N LEU A 104 -7.70 3.63 -5.38
CA LEU A 104 -7.05 3.19 -4.15
C LEU A 104 -7.13 1.68 -4.05
N ILE A 105 -5.97 1.04 -3.82
CA ILE A 105 -5.86 -0.39 -3.54
C ILE A 105 -5.76 -0.55 -2.02
N SER A 106 -6.86 -0.95 -1.36
CA SER A 106 -6.84 -1.23 0.07
C SER A 106 -6.30 -2.63 0.32
N ALA A 107 -5.16 -2.72 1.02
CA ALA A 107 -4.43 -3.95 1.27
C ALA A 107 -4.05 -4.03 2.77
N PRO A 108 -4.81 -4.77 3.59
CA PRO A 108 -4.62 -4.77 5.02
C PRO A 108 -3.27 -5.35 5.46
N THR A 109 -2.58 -4.62 6.32
CA THR A 109 -1.33 -5.08 6.99
C THR A 109 -1.59 -5.59 8.41
N MET A 110 -2.82 -5.49 8.90
CA MET A 110 -3.23 -5.92 10.24
C MET A 110 -4.76 -6.00 10.32
N PHE A 111 -5.28 -6.79 11.27
CA PHE A 111 -6.72 -6.93 11.47
C PHE A 111 -7.36 -5.65 12.05
N ARG A 112 -6.73 -5.11 13.09
CA ARG A 112 -7.00 -3.79 13.70
C ARG A 112 -5.64 -3.12 13.94
N PRO A 113 -5.59 -1.80 14.19
CA PRO A 113 -4.36 -1.11 14.56
C PRO A 113 -3.61 -1.84 15.69
N MET A 114 -2.48 -2.47 15.37
CA MET A 114 -1.64 -3.22 16.32
C MET A 114 -0.22 -3.45 15.79
N PRO A 115 0.76 -3.68 16.68
CA PRO A 115 2.10 -4.12 16.27
C PRO A 115 2.05 -5.48 15.56
N VAL A 116 2.81 -5.60 14.47
CA VAL A 116 2.99 -6.82 13.67
C VAL A 116 4.47 -7.08 13.25
N PRO A 117 5.48 -6.79 14.10
CA PRO A 117 6.89 -6.75 13.69
C PRO A 117 7.49 -8.10 13.28
N HIS A 118 6.88 -9.21 13.71
CA HIS A 118 7.38 -10.58 13.50
C HIS A 118 6.41 -11.41 12.65
N THR A 119 5.71 -10.77 11.72
CA THR A 119 4.72 -11.39 10.82
C THR A 119 5.15 -11.25 9.36
N ASP A 120 4.47 -11.95 8.45
CA ASP A 120 4.60 -11.78 7.00
C ASP A 120 3.63 -10.74 6.42
N ASN A 121 3.05 -9.86 7.24
CA ASN A 121 1.94 -9.02 6.81
C ASN A 121 2.33 -8.00 5.72
N ALA A 122 3.57 -7.49 5.72
CA ALA A 122 4.02 -6.59 4.65
C ALA A 122 4.11 -7.34 3.32
N TYR A 123 4.61 -8.58 3.33
CA TYR A 123 4.64 -9.44 2.15
C TYR A 123 3.23 -9.77 1.65
N LEU A 124 2.34 -10.22 2.53
CA LEU A 124 0.98 -10.62 2.18
C LEU A 124 0.18 -9.45 1.60
N ALA A 125 0.21 -8.29 2.27
CA ALA A 125 -0.49 -7.08 1.82
C ALA A 125 0.06 -6.59 0.47
N PHE A 126 1.38 -6.48 0.35
CA PHE A 126 1.99 -5.95 -0.87
C PHE A 126 1.80 -6.89 -2.06
N ARG A 127 1.95 -8.21 -1.86
CA ARG A 127 1.66 -9.22 -2.89
C ARG A 127 0.23 -9.11 -3.40
N ALA A 128 -0.75 -9.01 -2.49
CA ALA A 128 -2.16 -8.86 -2.87
C ALA A 128 -2.40 -7.58 -3.68
N ALA A 129 -1.79 -6.47 -3.27
CA ALA A 129 -1.89 -5.20 -3.99
C ALA A 129 -1.29 -5.29 -5.42
N LEU A 130 -0.12 -5.93 -5.57
CA LEU A 130 0.52 -6.11 -6.87
C LEU A 130 -0.30 -7.00 -7.81
N VAL A 131 -0.88 -8.10 -7.30
CA VAL A 131 -1.75 -8.99 -8.09
C VAL A 131 -2.93 -8.22 -8.64
N VAL A 132 -3.64 -7.49 -7.77
CA VAL A 132 -4.79 -6.66 -8.16
C VAL A 132 -4.39 -5.57 -9.15
N ALA A 133 -3.22 -4.94 -8.97
CA ALA A 133 -2.73 -3.94 -9.91
C ALA A 133 -2.47 -4.52 -11.31
N ARG A 134 -1.91 -5.73 -11.39
CA ARG A 134 -1.71 -6.45 -12.68
C ARG A 134 -3.03 -6.83 -13.33
N GLU A 135 -3.98 -7.38 -12.57
CA GLU A 135 -5.30 -7.77 -13.06
C GLU A 135 -6.07 -6.57 -13.64
N ARG A 136 -5.95 -5.42 -12.99
CA ARG A 136 -6.52 -4.14 -13.42
C ARG A 136 -5.69 -3.41 -14.49
N ARG A 137 -4.53 -3.96 -14.87
CA ARG A 137 -3.59 -3.39 -15.85
C ARG A 137 -3.15 -1.96 -15.49
N LEU A 138 -2.95 -1.70 -14.21
CA LEU A 138 -2.47 -0.41 -13.69
C LEU A 138 -0.98 -0.28 -14.02
N GLY A 139 -0.61 0.80 -14.70
CA GLY A 139 0.75 1.05 -15.16
C GLY A 139 1.62 1.73 -14.10
N ARG A 140 1.08 2.69 -13.35
CA ARG A 140 1.83 3.44 -12.32
C ARG A 140 1.12 3.35 -10.99
N VAL A 141 1.80 2.82 -9.97
CA VAL A 141 1.22 2.61 -8.64
C VAL A 141 2.05 3.28 -7.56
N LEU A 142 1.45 4.19 -6.82
CA LEU A 142 2.04 4.83 -5.64
C LEU A 142 2.02 3.87 -4.45
N CYS A 143 3.13 3.80 -3.72
CA CYS A 143 3.29 2.89 -2.60
C CYS A 143 3.99 3.58 -1.42
N PRO A 144 3.37 3.61 -0.22
CA PRO A 144 4.05 3.97 1.01
C PRO A 144 4.79 2.76 1.61
N GLY A 145 5.53 2.96 2.70
CA GLY A 145 6.02 1.86 3.53
C GLY A 145 4.87 1.04 4.14
N LEU A 146 5.01 -0.28 4.16
CA LEU A 146 4.01 -1.19 4.72
C LEU A 146 4.43 -1.69 6.11
N ALA A 147 3.48 -1.71 7.06
CA ALA A 147 3.65 -2.23 8.43
C ALA A 147 4.73 -1.54 9.31
N THR A 148 5.37 -0.45 8.88
CA THR A 148 6.50 0.18 9.58
C THR A 148 6.10 1.15 10.70
N LEU A 149 4.99 1.87 10.56
CA LEU A 149 4.49 2.84 11.55
C LEU A 149 3.74 2.11 12.69
N THR A 150 2.41 2.03 12.62
CA THR A 150 1.58 1.37 13.63
C THR A 150 1.94 -0.10 13.80
N GLY A 151 2.37 -0.76 12.72
CA GLY A 151 2.81 -2.15 12.75
C GLY A 151 4.18 -2.35 13.41
N GLY A 152 4.98 -1.30 13.58
CA GLY A 152 6.28 -1.37 14.23
C GLY A 152 7.30 -2.30 13.56
N MET A 153 7.06 -2.70 12.30
CA MET A 153 7.97 -3.58 11.58
C MET A 153 9.28 -2.84 11.27
N PRO A 154 10.45 -3.43 11.60
CA PRO A 154 11.73 -2.80 11.28
C PRO A 154 11.84 -2.53 9.78
N PRO A 155 12.33 -1.34 9.34
CA PRO A 155 12.40 -0.98 7.93
C PRO A 155 13.07 -2.03 7.03
N PRO A 156 14.22 -2.64 7.39
CA PRO A 156 14.84 -3.67 6.56
C PRO A 156 13.98 -4.93 6.40
N VAL A 157 13.21 -5.30 7.44
CA VAL A 157 12.32 -6.47 7.42
C VAL A 157 11.14 -6.21 6.49
N SER A 158 10.51 -5.04 6.61
CA SER A 158 9.42 -4.63 5.71
C SER A 158 9.88 -4.56 4.26
N ALA A 159 11.02 -3.92 3.99
CA ALA A 159 11.58 -3.80 2.65
C ALA A 159 11.92 -5.16 2.02
N ALA A 160 12.50 -6.09 2.79
CA ALA A 160 12.77 -7.45 2.31
C ALA A 160 11.50 -8.23 1.98
N GLN A 161 10.44 -8.08 2.78
CA GLN A 161 9.13 -8.69 2.51
C GLN A 161 8.46 -8.09 1.27
N MET A 162 8.52 -6.77 1.10
CA MET A 162 8.04 -6.10 -0.10
C MET A 162 8.80 -6.57 -1.34
N ARG A 163 10.14 -6.68 -1.25
CA ARG A 163 10.97 -7.19 -2.35
C ARG A 163 10.60 -8.62 -2.74
N ARG A 164 10.44 -9.52 -1.76
CA ARG A 164 10.00 -10.91 -2.01
C ARG A 164 8.66 -10.95 -2.74
N ALA A 165 7.68 -10.15 -2.31
CA ALA A 165 6.39 -10.06 -2.96
C ALA A 165 6.47 -9.51 -4.40
N TRP A 166 7.34 -8.52 -4.63
CA TRP A 166 7.63 -8.03 -5.97
C TRP A 166 8.19 -9.13 -6.88
N ASP A 167 9.22 -9.83 -6.44
CA ASP A 167 9.87 -10.89 -7.22
C ASP A 167 8.92 -12.08 -7.50
N ASP A 168 7.96 -12.35 -6.62
CA ASP A 168 6.97 -13.41 -6.84
C ASP A 168 5.89 -13.02 -7.85
N VAL A 169 5.53 -11.73 -7.93
CA VAL A 169 4.46 -11.24 -8.79
C VAL A 169 4.97 -10.73 -10.14
N MET A 170 6.20 -10.23 -10.22
CA MET A 170 6.75 -9.59 -11.43
C MET A 170 7.65 -10.51 -12.26
N ARG A 171 7.54 -11.84 -12.05
CA ARG A 171 8.15 -12.85 -12.93
C ARG A 171 7.57 -12.81 -14.34
#